data_AF-A0A9D7HPN4-F1
#
_entry.id   AF-A0A9D7HPN4-F1
#
_cell.length_a   1.000
_cell.length_b   1.000
_cell.length_c   1.000
_cell.angle_alpha   90.00
_cell.angle_beta   90.00
_cell.angle_gamma   90.00
#
_symmetry.space_group_name_H-M   'P 1'
#
loop_
_entity.id
_entity.type
_entity.pdbx_description
1 polymer ?
#
loop_
_entity_poly.entity_id
_entity_poly.type
_entity_poly.pdbx_seq_one_letter_code
_entity_poly.pdbx_strand_id
1 'polypeptide(L)'
;MVRSIVVEPGYDAAGLRLVYRLTGNLAQLRLPSADTPAPAGRLWAHTCFEAFVAARSGSGYREWNFSPSGQSAEYAFSGYRERVLADVAEGPIAASAIHVHRMADSLALEARLALPPQSCTELAIGLSAVVEDADGGLSYWALRHPFAQPDFHHREGFALSLDLATSQFSV
;
A
#
# COMPACT_ATOMS: atom_id res chain seq x y z
N MET A 1 -3.21 -11.61 -18.33
CA MET A 1 -3.40 -10.16 -18.09
C MET A 1 -4.22 -9.97 -16.82
N VAL A 2 -3.95 -8.87 -16.09
CA VAL A 2 -4.74 -8.45 -14.92
C VAL A 2 -6.14 -8.03 -15.38
N ARG A 3 -7.17 -8.54 -14.70
CA ARG A 3 -8.58 -8.20 -14.95
C ARG A 3 -9.07 -7.13 -13.99
N SER A 4 -8.72 -7.26 -12.70
CA SER A 4 -9.12 -6.30 -11.68
C SER A 4 -8.16 -6.32 -10.49
N ILE A 5 -8.10 -5.19 -9.80
CA ILE A 5 -7.54 -5.08 -8.45
C ILE A 5 -8.60 -4.41 -7.59
N VAL A 6 -9.01 -5.09 -6.52
CA VAL A 6 -9.97 -4.57 -5.53
C VAL A 6 -9.26 -4.47 -4.19
N VAL A 7 -9.63 -3.48 -3.38
CA VAL A 7 -9.13 -3.34 -2.02
C VAL A 7 -10.30 -3.23 -1.06
N GLU A 8 -10.30 -4.07 -0.03
CA GLU A 8 -11.28 -4.07 1.04
C GLU A 8 -10.64 -3.47 2.30
N PRO A 9 -10.92 -2.19 2.61
CA PRO A 9 -10.45 -1.58 3.85
C PRO A 9 -11.35 -1.96 5.03
N GLY A 10 -10.75 -2.11 6.20
CA GLY A 10 -11.45 -2.24 7.49
C GLY A 10 -10.66 -1.56 8.59
N TYR A 11 -11.33 -1.05 9.62
CA TYR A 11 -10.68 -0.39 10.75
C TYR A 11 -11.18 -0.98 12.06
N ASP A 12 -10.25 -1.32 12.95
CA ASP A 12 -10.53 -1.87 14.27
C ASP A 12 -9.51 -1.36 15.31
N ALA A 13 -9.57 -1.88 16.53
CA ALA A 13 -8.67 -1.50 17.62
C ALA A 13 -7.18 -1.79 17.32
N ALA A 14 -6.87 -2.68 16.38
CA ALA A 14 -5.51 -3.01 15.96
C ALA A 14 -5.04 -2.15 14.77
N GLY A 15 -5.89 -1.27 14.23
CA GLY A 15 -5.54 -0.30 13.19
C GLY A 15 -6.26 -0.52 11.86
N LEU A 16 -5.65 -0.04 10.78
CA LEU A 16 -6.21 -0.15 9.43
C LEU A 16 -5.82 -1.49 8.82
N ARG A 17 -6.81 -2.32 8.51
CA ARG A 17 -6.67 -3.55 7.74
C ARG A 17 -6.97 -3.26 6.27
N LEU A 18 -6.10 -3.74 5.37
CA LEU A 18 -6.28 -3.65 3.93
C LEU A 18 -6.15 -5.05 3.32
N VAL A 19 -7.13 -5.45 2.51
CA VAL A 19 -7.04 -6.68 1.71
C VAL A 19 -7.05 -6.32 0.24
N TYR A 20 -5.90 -6.45 -0.41
CA TYR A 20 -5.78 -6.32 -1.85
C TYR A 20 -6.11 -7.66 -2.51
N ARG A 21 -6.92 -7.63 -3.57
CA ARG A 21 -7.22 -8.79 -4.40
C ARG A 21 -6.96 -8.46 -5.86
N LEU A 22 -5.86 -9.00 -6.38
CA LEU A 22 -5.55 -8.98 -7.82
C LEU A 22 -6.16 -10.24 -8.45
N THR A 23 -6.93 -10.06 -9.52
CA THR A 23 -7.54 -11.17 -10.27
C THR A 23 -7.10 -11.13 -11.73
N GLY A 24 -6.72 -12.27 -12.30
CA GLY A 24 -6.28 -12.40 -13.68
C GLY A 24 -5.45 -13.65 -13.94
N ASN A 25 -4.80 -13.72 -15.10
CA ASN A 25 -3.86 -14.79 -15.38
C ASN A 25 -2.51 -14.50 -14.69
N LEU A 26 -2.30 -15.08 -13.50
CA LEU A 26 -1.08 -14.85 -12.71
C LEU A 26 0.19 -15.39 -13.36
N ALA A 27 0.07 -16.41 -14.23
CA ALA A 27 1.22 -16.99 -14.95
C ALA A 27 1.84 -16.01 -15.96
N GLN A 28 1.12 -14.93 -16.32
CA GLN A 28 1.62 -13.85 -17.17
C GLN A 28 2.17 -12.66 -16.37
N LEU A 29 2.31 -12.79 -15.05
CA LEU A 29 2.80 -11.73 -14.17
C LEU A 29 4.14 -12.12 -13.56
N ARG A 30 5.04 -11.14 -13.41
CA ARG A 30 6.23 -11.29 -12.59
C ARG A 30 5.87 -10.96 -11.15
N LEU A 31 5.60 -12.01 -10.37
CA LEU A 31 5.23 -11.90 -8.96
C LEU A 31 6.43 -12.30 -8.09
N PRO A 32 7.06 -11.37 -7.34
CA PRO A 32 8.12 -11.71 -6.38
C PRO A 32 7.67 -12.84 -5.44
N SER A 33 8.58 -13.75 -5.08
CA SER A 33 8.31 -14.85 -4.14
C SER A 33 9.25 -14.79 -2.94
N ALA A 34 8.99 -15.57 -1.89
CA ALA A 34 9.91 -15.68 -0.76
C ALA A 34 11.31 -16.19 -1.19
N ASP A 35 11.36 -17.06 -2.21
CA ASP A 35 12.63 -17.59 -2.77
C ASP A 35 13.33 -16.59 -3.69
N THR A 36 12.58 -15.65 -4.27
CA THR A 36 13.08 -14.61 -5.20
C THR A 36 12.53 -13.24 -4.82
N PRO A 37 12.95 -12.70 -3.65
CA PRO A 37 12.45 -11.42 -3.17
C PRO A 37 12.96 -10.25 -4.02
N ALA A 38 12.17 -9.18 -4.08
CA ALA A 38 12.62 -7.91 -4.64
C ALA A 38 13.61 -7.23 -3.67
N PRO A 39 14.47 -6.31 -4.15
CA PRO A 39 15.31 -5.51 -3.27
C PRO A 39 14.46 -4.71 -2.29
N ALA A 40 14.73 -4.84 -0.98
CA ALA A 40 13.86 -4.31 0.09
C ALA A 40 13.56 -2.80 0.02
N GLY A 41 14.47 -2.00 -0.57
CA GLY A 41 14.27 -0.56 -0.79
C GLY A 41 13.67 -0.17 -2.16
N ARG A 42 13.30 -1.16 -2.97
CA ARG A 42 12.82 -0.98 -4.34
C ARG A 42 11.66 -1.93 -4.66
N LEU A 43 10.79 -2.22 -3.68
CA LEU A 43 9.62 -3.07 -3.90
C LEU A 43 8.73 -2.51 -5.03
N TRP A 44 8.60 -1.18 -5.10
CA TRP A 44 7.87 -0.44 -6.16
C TRP A 44 8.39 -0.64 -7.58
N ALA A 45 9.61 -1.19 -7.74
CA ALA A 45 10.17 -1.47 -9.07
C ALA A 45 9.62 -2.77 -9.69
N HIS A 46 8.84 -3.54 -8.93
CA HIS A 46 8.24 -4.82 -9.32
C HIS A 46 6.77 -4.85 -8.89
N THR A 47 6.10 -6.00 -9.05
CA THR A 47 4.72 -6.14 -8.56
C THR A 47 4.65 -5.90 -7.04
N CYS A 48 3.92 -4.87 -6.62
CA CYS A 48 3.67 -4.54 -5.23
C CYS A 48 2.32 -3.81 -5.05
N PHE A 49 1.84 -3.77 -3.82
CA PHE A 49 0.66 -3.02 -3.39
C PHE A 49 1.09 -1.91 -2.44
N GLU A 50 0.43 -0.76 -2.46
CA GLU A 50 0.90 0.40 -1.73
C GLU A 50 -0.25 1.12 -1.04
N ALA A 51 0.01 1.61 0.17
CA ALA A 51 -0.90 2.44 0.93
C ALA A 51 -0.20 3.74 1.31
N PHE A 52 -0.91 4.86 1.14
CA PHE A 52 -0.48 6.19 1.53
C PHE A 52 -1.50 6.73 2.52
N VAL A 53 -1.10 7.06 3.75
CA VAL A 53 -2.02 7.53 4.79
C VAL A 53 -1.57 8.88 5.30
N ALA A 54 -2.47 9.86 5.19
CA ALA A 54 -2.25 11.23 5.62
C ALA A 54 -3.39 11.72 6.50
N ALA A 55 -3.08 12.55 7.50
CA ALA A 55 -4.09 13.39 8.14
C ALA A 55 -4.66 14.37 7.10
N ARG A 56 -5.98 14.61 7.12
CA ARG A 56 -6.60 15.57 6.16
C ARG A 56 -6.10 17.01 6.34
N SER A 57 -5.74 17.40 7.55
CA SER A 57 -5.25 18.74 7.89
C SER A 57 -3.75 18.97 7.62
N GLY A 58 -2.99 17.93 7.27
CA GLY A 58 -1.53 17.99 7.15
C GLY A 58 -1.00 17.68 5.74
N SER A 59 0.24 18.12 5.48
CA SER A 59 1.01 17.80 4.27
C SER A 59 1.75 16.46 4.38
N GLY A 60 2.13 16.06 5.59
CA GLY A 60 2.88 14.84 5.85
C GLY A 60 2.03 13.59 5.73
N TYR A 61 2.67 12.49 5.32
CA TYR A 61 2.03 11.19 5.15
C TYR A 61 3.02 10.05 5.36
N ARG A 62 2.48 8.85 5.57
CA ARG A 62 3.24 7.60 5.55
C ARG A 62 2.89 6.80 4.30
N GLU A 63 3.88 6.09 3.80
CA GLU A 63 3.78 5.15 2.69
C GLU A 63 4.15 3.77 3.21
N TRP A 64 3.39 2.77 2.76
CA TRP A 64 3.74 1.37 2.91
C TRP A 64 3.74 0.71 1.54
N ASN A 65 4.73 -0.14 1.27
CA ASN A 65 4.80 -0.96 0.06
C ASN A 65 4.84 -2.44 0.49
N PHE A 66 3.96 -3.25 -0.10
CA PHE A 66 3.78 -4.67 0.23
C PHE A 66 4.06 -5.51 -1.02
N SER A 67 5.04 -6.40 -0.91
CA SER A 67 5.41 -7.31 -1.99
C SER A 67 4.69 -8.66 -1.85
N PRO A 68 4.26 -9.29 -2.96
CA PRO A 68 3.82 -10.69 -3.01
C PRO A 68 4.83 -11.72 -2.46
N SER A 69 6.08 -11.32 -2.23
CA SER A 69 7.12 -12.14 -1.57
C SER A 69 6.97 -12.23 -0.05
N GLY A 70 6.09 -11.42 0.56
CA GLY A 70 5.98 -11.30 2.02
C GLY A 70 6.81 -10.14 2.61
N GLN A 71 7.55 -9.39 1.78
CA GLN A 71 8.26 -8.20 2.24
C GLN A 71 7.33 -7.00 2.36
N SER A 72 7.58 -6.17 3.37
CA SER A 72 7.00 -4.84 3.49
C SER A 72 8.09 -3.79 3.73
N ALA A 73 7.80 -2.56 3.30
CA ALA A 73 8.63 -1.38 3.58
C ALA A 73 7.70 -0.23 4.01
N GLU A 74 8.17 0.59 4.95
CA GLU A 74 7.46 1.78 5.41
C GLU A 74 8.36 3.01 5.28
N TYR A 75 7.78 4.13 4.85
CA TYR A 75 8.45 5.41 4.69
C TYR A 75 7.58 6.55 5.23
N ALA A 76 8.23 7.58 5.78
CA ALA A 76 7.57 8.80 6.25
C ALA A 76 7.96 10.00 5.36
N PHE A 77 7.00 10.89 5.13
CA PHE A 77 7.15 12.10 4.32
C PHE A 77 6.60 13.31 5.06
N SER A 78 7.30 14.45 5.00
CA SER A 78 6.82 15.74 5.54
C SER A 78 5.88 16.46 4.58
N GLY A 79 5.96 16.11 3.29
CA GLY A 79 5.24 16.72 2.19
C GLY A 79 5.44 15.92 0.91
N TYR A 80 4.99 16.47 -0.22
CA TYR A 80 5.04 15.80 -1.52
C TYR A 80 6.46 15.36 -1.89
N ARG A 81 6.73 14.04 -1.85
CA ARG A 81 8.04 13.42 -2.12
C ARG A 81 9.19 13.94 -1.24
N GLU A 82 8.89 14.62 -0.14
CA GLU A 82 9.86 15.07 0.85
C GLU A 82 10.02 14.00 1.93
N ARG A 83 10.92 13.05 1.67
CA ARG A 83 11.14 11.91 2.57
C ARG A 83 11.83 12.35 3.86
N VAL A 84 11.25 11.94 4.99
CA VAL A 84 11.87 12.12 6.31
C VAL A 84 12.91 11.01 6.48
N LEU A 85 14.18 11.41 6.46
CA LEU A 85 15.29 10.55 6.82
C LEU A 85 15.46 10.65 8.33
N ALA A 86 14.74 9.84 9.10
CA ALA A 86 15.03 9.74 10.54
C ALA A 86 16.48 9.28 10.73
N ASP A 87 17.17 9.86 11.71
CA ASP A 87 18.51 9.42 12.12
C ASP A 87 18.52 7.90 12.29
N VAL A 88 19.56 7.30 11.70
CA VAL A 88 19.73 5.85 11.52
C VAL A 88 19.97 5.18 12.87
N ALA A 89 18.92 5.00 13.65
CA ALA A 89 18.83 4.00 14.70
C ALA A 89 17.79 2.97 14.27
N GLU A 90 18.28 1.83 13.80
CA GLU A 90 17.59 0.53 13.74
C GLU A 90 16.31 0.44 12.89
N GLY A 91 16.50 0.13 11.60
CA GLY A 91 15.54 -0.65 10.82
C GLY A 91 14.29 0.09 10.33
N PRO A 92 13.49 -0.57 9.48
CA PRO A 92 12.16 -0.07 9.13
C PRO A 92 11.34 0.12 10.42
N ILE A 93 10.45 1.11 10.43
CA ILE A 93 9.29 1.12 11.35
C ILE A 93 8.71 -0.29 11.30
N ALA A 94 8.44 -0.90 12.48
CA ALA A 94 8.12 -2.32 12.62
C ALA A 94 7.31 -2.83 11.42
N ALA A 95 7.97 -3.64 10.59
CA ALA A 95 7.43 -4.04 9.29
C ALA A 95 6.04 -4.64 9.50
N SER A 96 5.03 -4.10 8.81
CA SER A 96 3.68 -4.61 8.90
C SER A 96 3.69 -6.08 8.50
N ALA A 97 3.18 -6.95 9.37
CA ALA A 97 2.93 -8.34 9.02
C ALA A 97 1.94 -8.35 7.84
N ILE A 98 2.32 -9.07 6.78
CA ILE A 98 1.45 -9.28 5.64
C ILE A 98 1.22 -10.77 5.42
N HIS A 99 0.01 -11.10 5.00
CA HIS A 99 -0.36 -12.47 4.63
C HIS A 99 -0.68 -12.50 3.14
N VAL A 100 0.04 -13.34 2.40
CA VAL A 100 -0.15 -13.49 0.96
C VAL A 100 -0.75 -14.87 0.69
N HIS A 101 -1.87 -14.89 -0.02
CA HIS A 101 -2.53 -16.11 -0.45
C HIS A 101 -2.68 -16.11 -1.97
N ARG A 102 -2.16 -17.15 -2.62
CA ARG A 102 -2.23 -17.31 -4.08
C ARG A 102 -3.21 -18.42 -4.44
N MET A 103 -4.04 -18.13 -5.42
CA MET A 103 -4.97 -19.06 -6.05
C MET A 103 -4.65 -19.15 -7.55
N ALA A 104 -5.32 -20.04 -8.28
CA ALA A 104 -5.06 -20.25 -9.70
C ALA A 104 -5.21 -18.96 -10.54
N ASP A 105 -6.19 -18.11 -10.21
CA ASP A 105 -6.56 -16.92 -10.96
C ASP A 105 -6.51 -15.62 -10.14
N SER A 106 -6.04 -15.67 -8.90
CA SER A 106 -6.03 -14.51 -8.01
C SER A 106 -4.95 -14.55 -6.94
N LEU A 107 -4.50 -13.35 -6.55
CA LEU A 107 -3.61 -13.12 -5.43
C LEU A 107 -4.31 -12.22 -4.43
N ALA A 108 -4.36 -12.65 -3.17
CA ALA A 108 -4.79 -11.84 -2.05
C ALA A 108 -3.59 -11.46 -1.18
N LEU A 109 -3.51 -10.19 -0.79
CA LEU A 109 -2.54 -9.68 0.18
C LEU A 109 -3.29 -8.93 1.26
N GLU A 110 -3.17 -9.41 2.49
CA GLU A 110 -3.68 -8.74 3.69
C GLU A 110 -2.54 -8.04 4.41
N ALA A 111 -2.73 -6.77 4.76
CA ALA A 111 -1.82 -5.97 5.56
C ALA A 111 -2.57 -5.27 6.71
N ARG A 112 -1.90 -5.13 7.86
CA ARG A 112 -2.38 -4.33 9.00
C ARG A 112 -1.41 -3.20 9.29
N LEU A 113 -1.94 -1.98 9.30
CA LEU A 113 -1.18 -0.75 9.49
C LEU A 113 -1.51 -0.17 10.86
N ALA A 114 -0.49 -0.06 11.71
CA ALA A 114 -0.59 0.68 12.95
C ALA A 114 -0.72 2.17 12.60
N LEU A 115 -1.90 2.73 12.85
CA LEU A 115 -2.10 4.17 12.75
C LEU A 115 -1.51 4.83 14.01
N PRO A 116 -0.80 5.96 13.88
CA PRO A 116 -0.28 6.66 15.06
C PRO A 116 -1.42 7.03 16.03
N PRO A 117 -1.16 7.01 17.35
CA PRO A 117 -2.14 7.45 18.33
C PRO A 117 -2.60 8.89 18.05
N GLN A 118 -3.90 9.09 18.20
CA GLN A 118 -4.73 10.04 17.46
C GLN A 118 -4.54 11.51 17.91
N SER A 119 -4.00 12.34 17.01
CA SER A 119 -4.25 13.80 17.01
C SER A 119 -5.13 14.24 15.83
N CYS A 120 -5.49 13.32 14.93
CA CYS A 120 -6.38 13.55 13.79
C CYS A 120 -7.42 12.43 13.71
N THR A 121 -8.67 12.82 13.54
CA THR A 121 -9.81 11.90 13.37
C THR A 121 -10.09 11.63 11.90
N GLU A 122 -9.76 12.56 10.99
CA GLU A 122 -9.95 12.38 9.56
C GLU A 122 -8.65 12.05 8.83
N LEU A 123 -8.64 10.88 8.18
CA LEU A 123 -7.56 10.44 7.32
C LEU A 123 -8.00 10.47 5.86
N ALA A 124 -7.05 10.77 4.98
CA ALA A 124 -7.21 10.55 3.56
C ALA A 124 -6.11 9.60 3.08
N ILE A 125 -6.54 8.61 2.30
CA ILE A 125 -5.80 7.39 2.01
C ILE A 125 -5.72 7.20 0.50
N GLY A 126 -4.49 7.06 -0.01
CA GLY A 126 -4.21 6.58 -1.36
C GLY A 126 -3.95 5.08 -1.32
N LEU A 127 -4.58 4.31 -2.19
CA LEU A 127 -4.30 2.89 -2.37
C LEU A 127 -3.95 2.65 -3.83
N SER A 128 -2.84 1.95 -4.06
CA SER A 128 -2.32 1.68 -5.39
C SER A 128 -1.69 0.30 -5.51
N ALA A 129 -1.38 -0.08 -6.74
CA ALA A 129 -0.58 -1.25 -7.06
C ALA A 129 0.26 -0.97 -8.31
N VAL A 130 1.49 -1.47 -8.27
CA VAL A 130 2.33 -1.67 -9.45
C VAL A 130 2.20 -3.14 -9.80
N VAL A 131 1.95 -3.46 -11.08
CA VAL A 131 1.94 -4.84 -11.56
C VAL A 131 2.86 -4.98 -12.74
N GLU A 132 3.80 -5.91 -12.62
CA GLU A 132 4.77 -6.27 -13.63
C GLU A 132 4.30 -7.51 -14.40
N ASP A 133 4.29 -7.42 -15.72
CA ASP A 133 4.04 -8.56 -16.60
C ASP A 133 5.28 -9.45 -16.74
N ALA A 134 5.13 -10.63 -17.35
CA ALA A 134 6.23 -11.55 -17.55
C ALA A 134 7.35 -10.98 -18.44
N ASP A 135 6.99 -10.07 -19.36
CA ASP A 135 7.88 -9.44 -20.34
C ASP A 135 8.58 -8.18 -19.78
N GLY A 136 8.27 -7.79 -18.54
CA GLY A 136 8.87 -6.66 -17.81
C GLY A 136 8.12 -5.33 -17.93
N GLY A 137 6.98 -5.30 -18.61
CA GLY A 137 6.10 -4.14 -18.67
C GLY A 137 5.41 -3.87 -17.33
N LEU A 138 5.28 -2.59 -16.97
CA LEU A 138 4.62 -2.15 -15.74
C LEU A 138 3.26 -1.53 -16.03
N SER A 139 2.29 -1.88 -15.20
CA SER A 139 0.97 -1.24 -15.14
C SER A 139 0.72 -0.66 -13.76
N TYR A 140 0.07 0.50 -13.74
CA TYR A 140 -0.09 1.33 -12.53
C TYR A 140 -1.58 1.51 -12.21
N TRP A 141 -1.99 1.01 -11.05
CA TRP A 141 -3.36 0.98 -10.60
C TRP A 141 -3.49 1.83 -9.35
N ALA A 142 -4.53 2.65 -9.26
CA ALA A 142 -4.82 3.46 -8.08
C ALA A 142 -6.32 3.70 -7.98
N LEU A 143 -6.81 4.02 -6.78
CA LEU A 143 -8.20 4.47 -6.59
C LEU A 143 -8.50 5.73 -7.42
N ARG A 144 -7.52 6.63 -7.56
CA ARG A 144 -7.60 7.83 -8.40
C ARG A 144 -6.22 8.19 -8.94
N HIS A 145 -6.14 8.37 -10.25
CA HIS A 145 -4.99 8.99 -10.93
C HIS A 145 -5.28 10.48 -11.15
N PRO A 146 -4.61 11.40 -10.45
CA PRO A 146 -4.87 12.83 -10.61
C PRO A 146 -4.34 13.38 -11.96
N PHE A 147 -3.37 12.70 -12.57
CA PHE A 147 -2.75 13.07 -13.84
C PHE A 147 -2.60 11.87 -14.77
N ALA A 148 -2.20 12.13 -16.03
CA ALA A 148 -1.96 11.09 -17.02
C ALA A 148 -0.73 10.23 -16.69
N GLN A 149 0.33 10.83 -16.14
CA GLN A 149 1.48 10.09 -15.63
C GLN A 149 1.15 9.59 -14.21
N PRO A 150 1.36 8.29 -13.91
CA PRO A 150 1.16 7.77 -12.57
C PRO A 150 2.02 8.49 -11.53
N ASP A 151 1.37 9.06 -10.52
CA ASP A 151 2.02 9.68 -9.37
C ASP A 151 1.21 9.41 -8.09
N PHE A 152 1.54 8.30 -7.42
CA PHE A 152 0.83 7.87 -6.23
C PHE A 152 1.07 8.76 -5.01
N HIS A 153 2.12 9.59 -5.02
CA HIS A 153 2.44 10.52 -3.94
C HIS A 153 1.61 11.81 -3.99
N HIS A 154 0.90 12.07 -5.09
CA HIS A 154 0.13 13.29 -5.22
C HIS A 154 -1.13 13.23 -4.35
N ARG A 155 -1.32 14.24 -3.49
CA ARG A 155 -2.37 14.28 -2.46
C ARG A 155 -3.78 14.06 -3.01
N GLU A 156 -4.04 14.53 -4.22
CA GLU A 156 -5.33 14.34 -4.90
C GLU A 156 -5.64 12.87 -5.23
N GLY A 157 -4.63 11.99 -5.28
CA GLY A 157 -4.82 10.56 -5.44
C GLY A 157 -5.33 9.87 -4.17
N PHE A 158 -5.32 10.55 -3.01
CA PHE A 158 -5.67 9.97 -1.71
C PHE A 158 -7.19 10.01 -1.52
N ALA A 159 -7.90 9.24 -2.34
CA ALA A 159 -9.33 9.35 -2.55
C ALA A 159 -10.21 8.69 -1.48
N LEU A 160 -9.68 7.76 -0.68
CA LEU A 160 -10.43 7.12 0.40
C LEU A 160 -10.36 7.99 1.67
N SER A 161 -11.51 8.37 2.22
CA SER A 161 -11.58 9.05 3.52
C SER A 161 -11.98 8.08 4.62
N LEU A 162 -11.31 8.19 5.76
CA LEU A 162 -11.60 7.40 6.96
C LEU A 162 -11.74 8.34 8.16
N ASP A 163 -12.91 8.34 8.78
CA ASP A 163 -13.17 9.05 10.04
C ASP A 163 -13.05 8.06 11.21
N LEU A 164 -11.99 8.21 12.00
CA LEU A 164 -11.69 7.37 13.15
C LEU A 164 -12.66 7.58 14.32
N ALA A 165 -13.40 8.69 14.36
CA ALA A 165 -14.37 8.97 15.41
C ALA A 165 -15.67 8.18 15.22
N THR A 166 -16.11 8.02 13.97
CA THR A 166 -17.35 7.29 13.64
C THR A 166 -17.12 5.80 13.34
N SER A 167 -15.88 5.41 13.03
CA SER A 167 -15.54 4.03 12.66
C SER A 167 -15.26 3.10 13.85
N GLN A 168 -15.56 3.54 15.09
CA GLN A 168 -15.31 2.75 16.32
C GLN A 168 -16.45 1.80 16.73
N PHE A 169 -17.54 1.68 15.96
CA PHE A 169 -18.68 0.87 16.39
C PHE A 169 -19.04 -0.21 15.39
N SER A 170 -18.50 -1.40 15.62
CA SER A 170 -19.19 -2.66 15.36
C SER A 170 -18.73 -3.65 16.43
N VAL A 171 -19.54 -3.75 17.49
CA VAL A 171 -19.48 -4.82 18.50
C VAL A 171 -20.27 -6.00 17.97
#